data_AF-A0A6J8BSQ5-F1
#
_entry.id   AF-A0A6J8BSQ5-F1
#
_cell.length_a   1.000
_cell.length_b   1.000
_cell.length_c   1.000
_cell.angle_alpha   90.00
_cell.angle_beta   90.00
_cell.angle_gamma   90.00
#
_symmetry.space_group_name_H-M   'P 1'
#
loop_
_entity.id
_entity.type
_entity.pdbx_description
1 polymer ?
#
loop_
_entity_poly.entity_id
_entity_poly.type
_entity_poly.pdbx_seq_one_letter_code
_entity_poly.pdbx_strand_id
1 'polypeptide(L)'
;MIKYLADGTYEEALPHFRSRMKTLLSTRENFEHELNKSFQKIFSSMEEFIRNGSGWQLEEVLQLDVTITKYKPLGRGSYMLLPVSLAKSHSLVNVTNTDERCLVWSILASLHYDKERKDPQKNKKRKLIDITSDDENDVSYGSRSHVYSYKRKRNDREDE
;
A
#
# COMPACT_ATOMS: atom_id res chain seq x y z
N MET A 1 24.60 -7.30 10.03
CA MET A 1 25.58 -6.94 8.97
C MET A 1 26.83 -6.46 9.65
N ILE A 2 28.00 -6.88 9.19
CA ILE A 2 29.29 -6.47 9.73
C ILE A 2 30.13 -5.76 8.67
N LYS A 3 30.92 -4.78 9.10
CA LYS A 3 31.99 -4.18 8.32
C LYS A 3 33.28 -4.20 9.13
N TYR A 4 34.30 -4.89 8.64
CA TYR A 4 35.62 -4.91 9.27
C TYR A 4 36.42 -3.65 8.93
N LEU A 5 37.12 -3.12 9.94
CA LEU A 5 38.02 -1.97 9.84
C LEU A 5 39.48 -2.44 9.80
N ALA A 6 40.38 -1.57 9.33
CA ALA A 6 41.80 -1.90 9.17
C ALA A 6 42.54 -2.17 10.49
N ASP A 7 41.99 -1.70 11.62
CA ASP A 7 42.50 -1.92 12.97
C ASP A 7 42.07 -3.29 13.57
N GLY A 8 41.35 -4.11 12.81
CA GLY A 8 40.81 -5.38 13.27
C GLY A 8 39.55 -5.25 14.14
N THR A 9 39.00 -4.05 14.28
CA THR A 9 37.67 -3.83 14.85
C THR A 9 36.59 -4.00 13.79
N TYR A 10 35.32 -4.03 14.21
CA TYR A 10 34.20 -4.13 13.29
C TYR A 10 33.07 -3.18 13.67
N GLU A 11 32.31 -2.74 12.67
CA GLU A 11 31.05 -2.02 12.82
C GLU A 11 29.89 -2.96 12.52
N GLU A 12 28.86 -2.91 13.36
CA GLU A 12 27.64 -3.69 13.19
C GLU A 12 26.50 -2.79 12.69
N ALA A 13 25.73 -3.28 11.73
CA ALA A 13 24.47 -2.66 11.32
C ALA A 13 23.35 -3.69 11.32
N LEU A 14 22.18 -3.24 11.78
CA LEU A 14 20.94 -4.01 11.83
C LEU A 14 19.92 -3.42 10.84
N PRO A 15 20.18 -3.47 9.52
CA PRO A 15 19.21 -3.00 8.54
C PRO A 15 18.01 -3.94 8.51
N HIS A 16 16.84 -3.36 8.25
CA HIS A 16 15.61 -4.12 8.07
C HIS A 16 15.13 -3.99 6.62
N PHE A 17 15.09 -5.11 5.91
CA PHE A 17 14.69 -5.18 4.50
C PHE A 17 13.26 -5.69 4.39
N ARG A 18 12.41 -4.97 3.65
CA ARG A 18 10.98 -5.28 3.51
C ARG A 18 10.57 -5.37 2.05
N SER A 19 9.74 -6.36 1.76
CA SER A 19 8.96 -6.41 0.52
C SER A 19 7.72 -5.51 0.64
N ARG A 20 6.94 -5.42 -0.45
CA ARG A 20 5.63 -4.76 -0.43
C ARG A 20 4.55 -5.76 -0.07
N MET A 21 3.50 -5.31 0.61
CA MET A 21 2.29 -6.10 0.81
C MET A 21 1.66 -6.45 -0.55
N LYS A 22 1.25 -7.71 -0.71
CA LYS A 22 0.62 -8.23 -1.93
C LYS A 22 -0.78 -8.71 -1.62
N THR A 23 -1.75 -8.25 -2.40
CA THR A 23 -3.12 -8.75 -2.34
C THR A 23 -3.22 -10.01 -3.19
N LEU A 24 -3.73 -11.09 -2.62
CA LEU A 24 -3.91 -12.36 -3.30
C LEU A 24 -5.42 -12.65 -3.40
N LEU A 25 -5.97 -12.60 -4.61
CA LEU A 25 -7.43 -12.62 -4.80
C LEU A 25 -8.02 -14.02 -4.94
N SER A 26 -7.42 -14.95 -5.68
CA SER A 26 -7.67 -16.42 -5.62
C SER A 26 -6.98 -17.16 -6.78
N THR A 27 -5.71 -17.54 -6.61
CA THR A 27 -5.10 -18.65 -7.38
C THR A 27 -3.90 -19.17 -6.59
N ARG A 28 -3.80 -20.50 -6.36
CA ARG A 28 -2.63 -21.09 -5.69
C ARG A 28 -1.35 -20.84 -6.49
N GLU A 29 -1.45 -20.86 -7.81
CA GLU A 29 -0.34 -20.61 -8.75
C GLU A 29 0.24 -19.19 -8.61
N ASN A 30 -0.57 -18.21 -8.19
CA ASN A 30 -0.11 -16.84 -8.00
C ASN A 30 0.63 -16.60 -6.68
N PHE A 31 0.46 -17.50 -5.70
CA PHE A 31 1.09 -17.33 -4.38
C PHE A 31 2.61 -17.45 -4.47
N GLU A 32 3.11 -18.53 -5.07
CA GLU A 32 4.55 -18.79 -5.17
C GLU A 32 5.24 -17.70 -5.98
N HIS A 33 4.62 -17.26 -7.08
CA HIS A 33 5.13 -16.17 -7.89
C HIS A 33 5.24 -14.85 -7.10
N GLU A 34 4.20 -14.44 -6.38
CA GLU A 34 4.23 -13.20 -5.59
C GLU A 34 5.15 -13.30 -4.37
N LEU A 35 5.28 -14.49 -3.78
CA LEU A 35 6.22 -14.75 -2.70
C LEU A 35 7.66 -14.65 -3.19
N ASN A 36 7.99 -15.30 -4.31
CA ASN A 36 9.32 -15.21 -4.93
C ASN A 36 9.68 -13.79 -5.31
N LYS A 37 8.74 -13.02 -5.86
CA LYS A 37 8.91 -11.60 -6.16
C LYS A 37 9.17 -10.77 -4.91
N SER A 38 8.55 -11.14 -3.78
CA SER A 38 8.77 -10.50 -2.49
C SER A 38 10.17 -10.77 -1.96
N PHE A 39 10.64 -12.02 -2.04
CA PHE A 39 12.02 -12.39 -1.69
C PHE A 39 13.04 -11.69 -2.58
N GLN A 40 12.84 -11.70 -3.90
CA GLN A 40 13.71 -10.97 -4.84
C GLN A 40 13.82 -9.49 -4.46
N LYS A 41 12.71 -8.84 -4.07
CA LYS A 41 12.76 -7.44 -3.63
C LYS A 41 13.59 -7.25 -2.36
N ILE A 42 13.49 -8.17 -1.40
CA ILE A 42 14.29 -8.15 -0.17
C ILE A 42 15.77 -8.31 -0.52
N PHE A 43 16.12 -9.33 -1.32
CA PHE A 43 17.49 -9.58 -1.76
C PHE A 43 18.09 -8.41 -2.53
N SER A 44 17.38 -7.85 -3.51
CA SER A 44 17.88 -6.68 -4.24
C SER A 44 18.10 -5.46 -3.34
N SER A 45 17.28 -5.29 -2.28
CA SER A 45 17.45 -4.18 -1.33
C SER A 45 18.64 -4.41 -0.39
N MET A 46 18.92 -5.68 -0.05
CA MET A 46 20.11 -6.07 0.69
C MET A 46 21.38 -5.90 -0.16
N GLU A 47 21.37 -6.35 -1.42
CA GLU A 47 22.47 -6.14 -2.36
C GLU A 47 22.75 -4.66 -2.59
N GLU A 48 21.71 -3.84 -2.72
CA GLU A 48 21.86 -2.39 -2.84
C GLU A 48 22.51 -1.79 -1.58
N PHE A 49 22.14 -2.27 -0.39
CA PHE A 49 22.79 -1.84 0.85
C PHE A 49 24.27 -2.22 0.89
N ILE A 50 24.61 -3.46 0.50
CA ILE A 50 25.99 -3.94 0.41
C ILE A 50 26.78 -3.15 -0.62
N ARG A 51 26.21 -2.88 -1.79
CA ARG A 51 26.88 -2.17 -2.89
C ARG A 51 27.08 -0.69 -2.58
N ASN A 52 26.09 -0.04 -1.98
CA ASN A 52 26.15 1.39 -1.67
C ASN A 52 26.99 1.68 -0.42
N GLY A 53 27.16 0.71 0.46
CA GLY A 53 28.00 0.86 1.65
C GLY A 53 29.37 0.22 1.48
N SER A 54 30.44 0.95 1.79
CA SER A 54 31.81 0.44 1.63
C SER A 54 32.11 -0.69 2.63
N GLY A 55 32.08 -1.96 2.18
CA GLY A 55 32.59 -3.11 2.92
C GLY A 55 31.61 -3.82 3.87
N TRP A 56 30.30 -3.65 3.69
CA TRP A 56 29.32 -4.39 4.49
C TRP A 56 29.16 -5.84 4.01
N GLN A 57 29.12 -6.77 4.95
CA GLN A 57 28.89 -8.19 4.72
C GLN A 57 27.73 -8.68 5.59
N LEU A 58 26.95 -9.62 5.06
CA LEU A 58 25.95 -10.33 5.84
C LEU A 58 26.66 -11.34 6.72
N GLU A 59 26.44 -11.23 8.03
CA GLU A 59 26.93 -12.19 9.02
C GLU A 59 25.80 -13.13 9.43
N GLU A 60 24.71 -12.57 9.95
CA GLU A 60 23.54 -13.34 10.38
C GLU A 60 22.22 -12.63 10.06
N VAL A 61 21.15 -13.44 10.01
CA VAL A 61 19.76 -13.01 9.90
C VAL A 61 19.09 -13.18 11.26
N LEU A 62 18.89 -12.08 11.97
CA LEU A 62 18.30 -12.10 13.32
C LEU A 62 16.82 -12.48 13.34
N GLN A 63 16.05 -11.99 12.36
CA GLN A 63 14.60 -12.13 12.34
C GLN A 63 14.05 -12.15 10.92
N LEU A 64 13.08 -13.02 10.68
CA LEU A 64 12.33 -13.12 9.44
C LEU A 64 10.83 -13.15 9.76
N ASP A 65 10.13 -12.07 9.41
CA ASP A 65 8.69 -11.94 9.66
C ASP A 65 7.89 -12.06 8.36
N VAL A 66 6.81 -12.84 8.42
CA VAL A 66 5.81 -12.92 7.34
C VAL A 66 4.47 -12.48 7.89
N THR A 67 3.96 -11.36 7.41
CA THR A 67 2.65 -10.82 7.81
C THR A 67 1.57 -11.21 6.80
N ILE A 68 0.57 -11.97 7.26
CA ILE A 68 -0.58 -12.37 6.45
C ILE A 68 -1.84 -11.77 7.09
N THR A 69 -2.66 -11.10 6.26
CA THR A 69 -3.96 -10.56 6.70
C THR A 69 -5.06 -11.00 5.76
N LYS A 70 -6.27 -11.21 6.30
CA LYS A 70 -7.44 -11.57 5.50
C LYS A 70 -7.88 -10.33 4.71
N TYR A 71 -7.75 -10.41 3.39
CA TYR A 71 -8.29 -9.37 2.52
C TYR A 71 -9.81 -9.34 2.62
N LYS A 72 -10.36 -8.19 3.02
CA LYS A 72 -11.78 -7.90 2.97
C LYS A 72 -11.97 -6.78 1.95
N PRO A 73 -12.42 -7.08 0.72
CA PRO A 73 -12.69 -6.03 -0.25
C PRO A 73 -13.74 -5.07 0.30
N LEU A 74 -13.72 -3.83 -0.21
CA LEU A 74 -14.79 -2.88 0.08
C LEU A 74 -16.14 -3.52 -0.31
N GLY A 75 -17.08 -3.48 0.63
CA GLY A 75 -18.41 -4.03 0.40
C GLY A 75 -19.14 -3.28 -0.71
N ARG A 76 -20.04 -3.98 -1.40
CA ARG A 76 -21.03 -3.35 -2.26
C ARG A 76 -22.05 -2.62 -1.38
N GLY A 77 -22.52 -1.46 -1.85
CA GLY A 77 -23.36 -0.58 -1.05
C GLY A 77 -24.34 0.20 -1.92
N SER A 78 -25.48 0.51 -1.34
CA SER A 78 -26.52 1.34 -1.96
C SER A 78 -26.60 2.69 -1.26
N TYR A 79 -27.55 3.50 -1.71
CA TYR A 79 -27.83 4.81 -1.12
C TYR A 79 -28.10 4.67 0.37
N MET A 80 -27.36 5.43 1.16
CA MET A 80 -27.58 5.54 2.61
C MET A 80 -28.05 6.94 2.96
N LEU A 81 -28.97 7.01 3.92
CA LEU A 81 -29.47 8.28 4.42
C LEU A 81 -28.35 9.01 5.18
N LEU A 82 -28.11 10.27 4.79
CA LEU A 82 -27.20 11.13 5.53
C LEU A 82 -27.78 11.47 6.92
N PRO A 83 -26.94 11.49 7.96
CA PRO A 83 -27.29 12.14 9.22
C PRO A 83 -27.74 13.59 8.98
N VAL A 84 -28.73 14.03 9.77
CA VAL A 84 -29.42 15.32 9.59
C VAL A 84 -28.45 16.51 9.58
N SER A 85 -27.40 16.48 10.39
CA SER A 85 -26.37 17.53 10.44
C SER A 85 -25.64 17.68 9.10
N LEU A 86 -25.27 16.56 8.47
CA LEU A 86 -24.56 16.54 7.19
C LEU A 86 -25.49 16.93 6.04
N ALA A 87 -26.73 16.44 6.05
CA ALA A 87 -27.73 16.80 5.04
C ALA A 87 -28.02 18.32 5.03
N LYS A 88 -28.10 18.94 6.21
CA LYS A 88 -28.32 20.40 6.35
C LYS A 88 -27.13 21.24 5.94
N SER A 89 -25.91 20.71 6.04
CA SER A 89 -24.70 21.46 5.69
C SER A 89 -24.56 21.71 4.19
N HIS A 90 -25.25 20.93 3.34
CA HIS A 90 -25.14 20.95 1.88
C HIS A 90 -23.71 20.83 1.32
N SER A 91 -22.74 20.46 2.17
CA SER A 91 -21.33 20.30 1.80
C SER A 91 -21.05 18.96 1.12
N LEU A 92 -21.98 18.01 1.20
CA LEU A 92 -21.88 16.66 0.65
C LEU A 92 -22.99 16.41 -0.38
N VAL A 93 -22.61 15.85 -1.53
CA VAL A 93 -23.55 15.35 -2.54
C VAL A 93 -23.82 13.87 -2.25
N ASN A 94 -25.03 13.55 -1.78
CA ASN A 94 -25.45 12.16 -1.58
C ASN A 94 -26.08 11.61 -2.87
N VAL A 95 -25.29 10.86 -3.63
CA VAL A 95 -25.75 10.29 -4.92
C VAL A 95 -26.74 9.17 -4.65
N THR A 96 -27.98 9.34 -5.09
CA THR A 96 -29.04 8.34 -4.95
C THR A 96 -28.87 7.23 -5.98
N ASN A 97 -28.84 5.97 -5.54
CA ASN A 97 -28.83 4.79 -6.40
C ASN A 97 -29.72 3.68 -5.84
N THR A 98 -30.26 2.85 -6.72
CA THR A 98 -31.14 1.71 -6.38
C THR A 98 -30.43 0.36 -6.41
N ASP A 99 -29.19 0.32 -6.90
CA ASP A 99 -28.33 -0.86 -6.94
C ASP A 99 -27.27 -0.81 -5.83
N GLU A 100 -26.40 -1.83 -5.77
CA GLU A 100 -25.29 -1.88 -4.80
C GLU A 100 -23.98 -1.28 -5.36
N ARG A 101 -24.08 -0.23 -6.19
CA ARG A 101 -22.94 0.39 -6.88
C ARG A 101 -22.66 1.83 -6.43
N CYS A 102 -22.88 2.16 -5.16
CA CYS A 102 -22.76 3.55 -4.66
C CYS A 102 -21.36 4.17 -4.90
N LEU A 103 -20.29 3.39 -4.84
CA LEU A 103 -18.93 3.85 -5.13
C LEU A 103 -18.78 4.29 -6.58
N VAL A 104 -19.27 3.48 -7.53
CA VAL A 104 -19.23 3.79 -8.97
C VAL A 104 -20.00 5.07 -9.25
N TRP A 105 -21.23 5.18 -8.70
CA TRP A 105 -22.04 6.39 -8.85
C TRP A 105 -21.40 7.63 -8.24
N SER A 106 -20.71 7.49 -7.11
CA SER A 106 -19.98 8.60 -6.48
C SER A 106 -18.80 9.08 -7.33
N ILE A 107 -18.05 8.14 -7.93
CA ILE A 107 -16.95 8.46 -8.85
C ILE A 107 -17.47 9.09 -10.14
N LEU A 108 -18.53 8.55 -10.73
CA LEU A 108 -19.14 9.14 -11.94
C LEU A 108 -19.67 10.55 -11.67
N ALA A 109 -20.28 10.76 -10.51
CA ALA A 109 -20.77 12.08 -10.11
C ALA A 109 -19.63 13.10 -9.93
N SER A 110 -18.45 12.68 -9.47
CA SER A 110 -17.29 13.56 -9.34
C SER A 110 -16.62 13.86 -10.69
N LEU A 111 -16.50 12.86 -11.56
CA LEU A 111 -15.92 13.00 -12.91
C LEU A 111 -16.78 13.87 -13.82
N HIS A 112 -18.11 13.76 -13.72
CA HIS A 112 -19.07 14.54 -14.52
C HIS A 112 -19.69 15.70 -13.72
N TYR A 113 -19.00 16.16 -12.67
CA TYR A 113 -19.44 17.31 -11.90
C TYR A 113 -19.27 18.59 -12.71
N ASP A 114 -20.36 19.01 -13.34
CA ASP A 114 -20.41 20.26 -14.11
C ASP A 114 -20.56 21.45 -13.15
N LYS A 115 -19.49 22.25 -12.99
CA LYS A 115 -19.42 23.39 -12.07
C LYS A 115 -20.46 24.48 -12.35
N GLU A 116 -21.05 24.49 -13.55
CA GLU A 116 -21.99 25.52 -13.98
C GLU A 116 -23.47 25.18 -13.74
N ARG A 117 -23.79 23.99 -13.19
CA ARG A 117 -25.18 23.52 -13.06
C ARG A 117 -25.68 23.54 -11.62
N LYS A 118 -26.82 24.21 -11.42
CA LYS A 118 -27.59 24.28 -10.17
C LYS A 118 -27.81 22.91 -9.54
N ASP A 119 -27.95 22.92 -8.21
CA ASP A 119 -27.97 21.80 -7.29
C ASP A 119 -28.90 20.64 -7.72
N PRO A 120 -28.50 19.37 -7.46
CA PRO A 120 -29.05 18.19 -8.14
C PRO A 120 -30.48 17.81 -7.73
N GLN A 121 -31.19 18.65 -6.98
CA GLN A 121 -32.48 18.28 -6.38
C GLN A 121 -33.67 18.32 -7.34
N LYS A 122 -33.50 18.71 -8.62
CA LYS A 122 -34.64 18.93 -9.53
C LYS A 122 -34.60 18.30 -10.93
N ASN A 123 -33.63 17.45 -11.25
CA ASN A 123 -33.57 16.86 -12.59
C ASN A 123 -34.05 15.40 -12.60
N LYS A 124 -35.38 15.23 -12.57
CA LYS A 124 -36.05 14.01 -13.02
C LYS A 124 -35.56 13.71 -14.45
N LYS A 125 -34.98 12.52 -14.65
CA LYS A 125 -34.53 11.96 -15.95
C LYS A 125 -33.25 12.60 -16.51
N ARG A 126 -32.09 12.16 -16.04
CA ARG A 126 -30.89 12.12 -16.90
C ARG A 126 -30.75 10.68 -17.39
N LYS A 127 -30.69 10.52 -18.72
CA LYS A 127 -30.45 9.23 -19.38
C LYS A 127 -29.29 8.54 -18.65
N LEU A 128 -29.55 7.36 -18.10
CA LEU A 128 -28.50 6.42 -17.74
C LEU A 128 -27.67 6.25 -19.02
N ILE A 129 -26.44 6.73 -18.98
CA ILE A 129 -25.45 6.34 -19.96
C ILE A 129 -25.14 4.90 -19.56
N ASP A 130 -25.60 3.94 -20.37
CA ASP A 130 -25.16 2.55 -20.28
C ASP A 130 -23.66 2.53 -20.57
N ILE A 131 -22.86 2.68 -19.52
CA ILE A 131 -21.47 2.26 -19.54
C ILE A 131 -21.53 0.80 -19.08
N THR A 132 -21.90 -0.08 -20.02
CA THR A 132 -21.75 -1.51 -19.84
C THR A 132 -20.27 -1.80 -19.62
N SER A 133 -20.01 -2.46 -18.49
CA SER A 133 -18.92 -3.42 -18.27
C SER A 133 -17.74 -3.28 -19.22
N ASP A 134 -16.66 -2.68 -18.75
CA ASP A 134 -15.29 -3.16 -18.91
C ASP A 134 -14.40 -2.30 -18.00
N ASP A 135 -13.29 -2.87 -17.53
CA ASP A 135 -12.28 -2.26 -16.64
C ASP A 135 -12.57 -2.33 -15.13
N GLU A 136 -12.53 -3.55 -14.58
CA GLU A 136 -12.03 -3.77 -13.22
C GLU A 136 -10.53 -3.41 -13.16
N ASN A 137 -10.22 -2.12 -13.03
CA ASN A 137 -8.83 -1.67 -12.84
C ASN A 137 -8.46 -1.62 -11.36
N ASP A 138 -7.48 -2.47 -11.03
CA ASP A 138 -6.89 -2.73 -9.72
C ASP A 138 -6.04 -1.52 -9.28
N VAL A 139 -6.53 -0.73 -8.32
CA VAL A 139 -5.80 0.45 -7.81
C VAL A 139 -4.91 0.03 -6.64
N SER A 140 -3.60 -0.02 -6.86
CA SER A 140 -2.61 -0.25 -5.78
C SER A 140 -1.92 1.05 -5.37
N TYR A 141 -1.99 1.39 -4.08
CA TYR A 141 -1.27 2.51 -3.49
C TYR A 141 0.14 2.08 -3.05
N GLY A 142 1.16 2.72 -3.61
CA GLY A 142 2.55 2.51 -3.24
C GLY A 142 3.06 3.60 -2.30
N SER A 143 3.49 3.22 -1.10
CA SER A 143 4.29 4.09 -0.22
C SER A 143 5.77 3.69 -0.29
N ARG A 144 6.65 4.70 -0.28
CA ARG A 144 8.11 4.57 -0.34
C ARG A 144 8.69 5.01 1.00
N SER A 145 9.42 4.11 1.66
CA SER A 145 10.25 4.46 2.83
C SER A 145 11.55 3.67 2.80
N HIS A 146 12.68 4.38 2.76
CA HIS A 146 13.97 3.85 3.17
C HIS A 146 14.38 4.62 4.43
N VAL A 147 14.49 3.92 5.55
CA VAL A 147 15.07 4.45 6.78
C VAL A 147 16.15 3.45 7.18
N TYR A 148 17.41 3.89 7.14
CA TYR A 148 18.53 3.12 7.63
C TYR A 148 18.93 3.69 8.98
N SER A 149 18.92 2.86 10.02
CA SER A 149 19.44 3.22 11.34
C SER A 149 20.74 2.44 11.58
N TYR A 150 21.80 3.13 11.95
CA TYR A 150 23.10 2.55 12.26
C TYR A 150 23.37 2.66 13.76
N LYS A 151 23.91 1.60 14.37
CA LYS A 151 24.40 1.62 15.74
C LYS A 151 25.89 1.29 15.72
N ARG A 152 26.73 2.22 16.16
CA ARG A 152 28.16 1.97 16.31
C ARG A 152 28.38 1.23 17.63
N LYS A 153 28.70 -0.06 17.58
CA LYS A 153 29.23 -0.82 18.71
C LYS A 153 30.74 -0.94 18.52
N ARG A 154 31.54 -0.40 19.43
CA ARG A 154 32.97 -0.73 19.54
C ARG A 154 33.05 -2.02 20.36
N ASN A 155 33.83 -2.97 19.88
CA ASN A 155 34.14 -4.16 20.66
C ASN A 155 35.31 -3.80 21.59
N ASP A 156 35.01 -3.54 22.86
CA ASP A 156 36.04 -3.51 23.89
C ASP A 156 36.43 -4.96 24.14
N ARG A 157 37.56 -5.40 23.57
CA ARG A 157 38.16 -6.67 23.98
C ARG A 157 38.59 -6.49 25.43
N GLU A 158 37.92 -7.19 26.34
CA GLU A 158 38.45 -7.46 27.66
C GLU A 158 39.71 -8.33 27.47
N ASP A 159 40.87 -7.71 27.62
CA ASP A 159 42.14 -8.39 27.81
C ASP A 159 42.15 -8.95 29.24
N GLU A 160 41.95 -10.25 29.43
CA GLU A 160 42.47 -11.04 30.57
C GLU A 160 42.54 -12.55 30.25
#